data_AF-D7F091-F1
#
_entry.id   AF-D7F091-F1
#
_cell.length_a   1.000
_cell.length_b   1.000
_cell.length_c   1.000
_cell.angle_alpha   90.00
_cell.angle_beta   90.00
_cell.angle_gamma   90.00
#
_symmetry.space_group_name_H-M   'P 1'
#
loop_
_entity.id
_entity.type
_entity.pdbx_description
1 polymer ?
#
loop_
_entity_poly.entity_id
_entity_poly.type
_entity_poly.pdbx_seq_one_letter_code
_entity_poly.pdbx_strand_id
1 'polypeptide(L)' 'SLPPVYALELLTIFAWEQGCGKDSFKTAEGLKTVLGLVQQHQQLCVYWTVNYSFEDPAIRTHLLGQL' A
#
# COMPACT_ATOMS: atom_id res chain seq x y z
N SER A 1 19.98 -0.06 1.80
CA SER A 1 19.38 -0.45 3.10
C SER A 1 18.10 -1.21 2.83
N LEU A 2 17.67 -2.08 3.74
CA LEU A 2 16.36 -2.73 3.62
C LEU A 2 15.26 -1.74 4.04
N PRO A 3 14.05 -1.83 3.45
CA PRO A 3 12.90 -1.07 3.92
C PRO A 3 12.56 -1.42 5.39
N PRO A 4 11.95 -0.50 6.14
CA PRO A 4 11.38 -0.81 7.45
C PRO A 4 10.33 -1.92 7.36
N VAL A 5 10.20 -2.73 8.42
CA VAL A 5 9.15 -3.78 8.51
C VAL A 5 7.76 -3.21 8.28
N TYR A 6 7.50 -2.00 8.81
CA TYR A 6 6.23 -1.30 8.65
C TYR A 6 5.84 -1.06 7.18
N ALA A 7 6.81 -0.86 6.28
CA ALA A 7 6.51 -0.71 4.86
C ALA A 7 5.95 -2.01 4.25
N LEU A 8 6.42 -3.17 4.71
CA LEU A 8 5.93 -4.46 4.26
C LEU A 8 4.55 -4.79 4.87
N GLU A 9 4.30 -4.37 6.11
CA GLU A 9 2.98 -4.46 6.74
C GLU A 9 1.92 -3.70 5.91
N LEU A 10 2.21 -2.44 5.56
CA LEU A 10 1.33 -1.63 4.69
C LEU A 10 1.15 -2.24 3.30
N LEU A 11 2.23 -2.76 2.69
CA LEU A 11 2.14 -3.40 1.38
C LEU A 11 1.29 -4.68 1.42
N THR A 12 1.29 -5.40 2.54
CA THR A 12 0.45 -6.58 2.76
C THR A 12 -1.03 -6.20 2.86
N ILE A 13 -1.34 -5.11 3.59
CA ILE A 13 -2.70 -4.55 3.65
C ILE A 13 -3.16 -4.16 2.25
N PHE A 14 -2.33 -3.41 1.51
CA PHE A 14 -2.63 -3.01 0.13
C PHE A 14 -2.90 -4.21 -0.79
N ALA A 15 -2.05 -5.24 -0.73
CA ALA A 15 -2.22 -6.45 -1.54
C ALA A 15 -3.56 -7.16 -1.28
N TRP A 16 -3.98 -7.20 -0.01
CA TRP A 16 -5.24 -7.81 0.38
C TRP A 16 -6.45 -6.97 -0.07
N GLU A 17 -6.40 -5.64 0.12
CA GLU A 17 -7.46 -4.69 -0.27
C GLU A 17 -7.69 -4.67 -1.78
N GLN A 18 -6.62 -4.66 -2.59
CA GLN A 18 -6.73 -4.61 -4.05
C GLN A 18 -7.09 -5.97 -4.69
N GLY A 19 -6.76 -7.07 -4.02
CA GLY A 19 -6.94 -8.41 -4.57
C GLY A 19 -8.32 -9.02 -4.29
N CYS A 20 -8.62 -9.22 -3.00
CA CYS A 20 -9.71 -10.08 -2.57
C CYS A 20 -10.65 -9.40 -1.59
N GLY A 21 -10.10 -8.68 -0.60
CA GLY A 21 -10.87 -8.01 0.46
C GLY A 21 -11.76 -8.95 1.29
N LYS A 22 -11.52 -10.27 1.28
CA LYS A 22 -12.30 -11.26 2.04
C LYS A 22 -11.56 -11.71 3.28
N ASP A 23 -12.32 -12.06 4.30
CA ASP A 23 -11.82 -12.63 5.55
C ASP A 23 -11.14 -13.99 5.37
N SER A 24 -11.57 -14.77 4.36
CA SER A 24 -11.00 -16.07 4.02
C SER A 24 -10.31 -16.02 2.66
N PHE A 25 -9.02 -16.30 2.65
CA PHE A 25 -8.18 -16.38 1.45
C PHE A 25 -7.00 -17.32 1.70
N LYS A 26 -6.35 -17.79 0.63
CA LYS A 26 -5.18 -18.65 0.77
C LYS A 26 -3.94 -17.81 1.10
N THR A 27 -3.33 -18.04 2.26
CA THR A 27 -2.12 -17.34 2.69
C THR A 27 -0.99 -17.44 1.67
N ALA A 28 -0.84 -18.59 1.00
CA ALA A 28 0.18 -18.79 -0.04
C ALA A 28 -0.01 -17.85 -1.25
N GLU A 29 -1.27 -17.60 -1.66
CA GLU A 29 -1.58 -16.67 -2.73
C GLU A 29 -1.31 -15.23 -2.27
N GLY A 30 -1.72 -14.87 -1.05
CA GLY A 30 -1.42 -13.55 -0.45
C GLY A 30 0.08 -13.26 -0.38
N LEU A 31 0.88 -14.20 0.12
CA LEU A 31 2.34 -14.07 0.17
C LEU A 31 2.95 -13.90 -1.22
N LYS A 32 2.52 -14.70 -2.20
CA LYS A 32 2.99 -14.59 -3.59
C LYS A 32 2.68 -13.20 -4.16
N THR A 33 1.50 -12.66 -3.90
CA THR A 33 1.11 -11.31 -4.34
C THR A 33 2.00 -10.24 -3.73
N VAL A 34 2.25 -10.29 -2.42
CA VAL A 34 3.15 -9.33 -1.74
C VAL A 34 4.55 -9.39 -2.33
N LEU A 35 5.12 -10.59 -2.54
CA LEU A 35 6.43 -10.74 -3.16
C LEU A 35 6.47 -10.18 -4.59
N GLY A 36 5.39 -10.37 -5.37
CA GLY A 36 5.26 -9.78 -6.70
C GLY A 36 5.28 -8.25 -6.67
N LEU A 37 4.58 -7.63 -5.71
CA LEU A 37 4.60 -6.17 -5.53
C LEU A 37 5.99 -5.67 -5.12
N VAL A 38 6.71 -6.40 -4.25
CA VAL A 38 8.10 -6.07 -3.89
C VAL A 38 9.02 -6.12 -5.12
N GLN A 39 8.82 -7.07 -6.04
CA GLN A 39 9.58 -7.10 -7.30
C GLN A 39 9.30 -5.86 -8.16
N GLN A 40 8.09 -5.31 -8.11
CA GLN A 40 7.68 -4.11 -8.83
C GLN A 40 7.84 -2.81 -8.01
N HIS A 41 8.68 -2.80 -6.96
CA HIS A 41 8.82 -1.66 -6.05
C HIS A 41 9.08 -0.30 -6.73
N GLN A 42 9.74 -0.27 -7.89
CA GLN A 42 10.00 0.97 -8.63
C GLN A 42 8.74 1.63 -9.21
N GLN A 43 7.65 0.88 -9.31
CA GLN A 43 6.36 1.34 -9.84
C GLN A 43 5.31 1.50 -8.75
N LEU A 44 5.63 1.19 -7.49
CA LEU A 44 4.69 1.28 -6.39
C LEU A 44 4.48 2.74 -5.99
N CYS A 45 3.23 3.19 -6.11
CA CYS A 45 2.73 4.41 -5.52
C CYS A 45 1.46 4.08 -4.73
N VAL A 46 1.56 4.03 -3.41
CA VAL A 46 0.50 3.55 -2.52
C VAL A 46 0.29 4.56 -1.39
N TYR A 47 -0.95 4.97 -1.19
CA TYR A 47 -1.38 5.84 -0.11
C TYR A 47 -2.85 5.57 0.22
N TRP A 48 -3.27 5.98 1.41
CA TRP A 48 -4.65 5.89 1.87
C TRP A 48 -5.15 7.26 2.29
N THR A 49 -6.47 7.45 2.24
CA THR A 49 -7.14 8.67 2.70
C THR A 49 -8.11 8.38 3.85
N VAL A 50 -7.78 7.42 4.72
CA VAL A 50 -8.62 7.02 5.86
C VAL A 50 -8.59 8.08 6.97
N ASN A 51 -7.41 8.64 7.24
CA ASN A 51 -7.20 9.61 8.33
C ASN A 51 -7.05 11.05 7.84
N TYR A 52 -6.93 11.25 6.53
CA TYR A 52 -6.75 12.55 5.88
C TYR A 52 -7.31 12.48 4.46
N SER A 53 -7.64 13.62 3.88
CA SER A 53 -8.18 13.72 2.52
C SER A 53 -7.57 14.90 1.78
N PHE A 54 -7.88 15.02 0.48
CA PHE A 54 -7.49 16.18 -0.33
C PHE A 54 -8.42 17.40 -0.13
N GLU A 55 -9.32 17.36 0.85
CA GLU A 55 -10.29 18.45 1.09
C GLU A 55 -9.62 19.68 1.71
N ASP A 56 -8.71 19.48 2.66
CA ASP A 56 -7.90 20.56 3.22
C ASP A 56 -6.83 21.00 2.19
N PRO A 57 -6.79 22.28 1.79
CA PRO A 57 -5.84 22.75 0.77
C PRO A 57 -4.37 22.56 1.14
N ALA A 58 -4.01 22.65 2.43
CA ALA A 58 -2.63 22.46 2.88
C ALA A 58 -2.24 20.99 2.81
N ILE A 59 -3.12 20.08 3.27
CA ILE A 59 -2.91 18.63 3.15
C ILE A 59 -2.86 18.21 1.69
N ARG A 60 -3.77 18.72 0.85
CA ARG A 60 -3.77 18.45 -0.60
C ARG A 60 -2.46 18.84 -1.26
N THR A 61 -1.99 20.05 -0.99
CA THR A 61 -0.74 20.57 -1.56
C THR A 61 0.44 19.71 -1.12
N HIS A 62 0.47 19.30 0.15
CA HIS A 62 1.52 18.43 0.68
C HIS A 62 1.52 17.04 0.03
N LEU A 63 0.35 16.39 -0.10
CA LEU A 63 0.23 15.06 -0.71
C LEU A 63 0.60 15.08 -2.20
N LEU A 64 0.12 16.07 -2.96
CA LEU A 64 0.45 16.19 -4.38
C LEU A 64 1.93 16.48 -4.63
N GLY A 65 2.66 17.05 -3.66
CA GLY A 65 4.11 17.23 -3.77
C GLY A 65 4.92 15.95 -3.53
N GLN A 66 4.29 14.87 -3.04
CA GLN A 66 4.93 13.57 -2.78
C GLN A 66 4.59 12.51 -3.83
N LEU A 67 3.57 12.76 -4.66
CA LEU A 67 3.11 11.88 -5.75
C LEU A 67 3.81 12.24 -7.07
#